data_AF-A0A3Q3GC62-F1
#
_entry.id   AF-A0A3Q3GC62-F1
#
_cell.length_a   1.000
_cell.length_b   1.000
_cell.length_c   1.000
_cell.angle_alpha   90.00
_cell.angle_beta   90.00
_cell.angle_gamma   90.00
#
_symmetry.space_group_name_H-M   'P 1'
#
loop_
_entity.id
_entity.type
_entity.pdbx_description
1 polymer ?
#
loop_
_entity_poly.entity_id
_entity_poly.type
_entity_poly.pdbx_seq_one_letter_code
_entity_poly.pdbx_strand_id
1 'polypeptide(L)'
;QRLIEVACKHLSDTYFGVRNKCLQLLGCLGVMDTPLTKENEGPGSRDVQSIISDYFGDQDPRVRTAAIKAMLQLHERGIKIHDIIYEQACRLLSDDYEQVRSLYPER
;
A
#
# COMPACT_ATOMS: atom_id res chain seq x y z
N GLN A 1 -16.33 4.47 -1.52
CA GLN A 1 -15.64 5.36 -2.49
C GLN A 1 -15.02 6.66 -1.93
N ARG A 2 -15.79 7.64 -1.40
CA ARG A 2 -15.26 8.99 -1.05
C ARG A 2 -14.04 9.04 -0.13
N LEU A 3 -13.93 8.13 0.84
CA LEU A 3 -12.76 8.06 1.74
C LEU A 3 -11.48 7.62 1.04
N ILE A 4 -11.58 6.72 0.05
CA ILE A 4 -10.44 6.24 -0.74
C ILE A 4 -9.93 7.39 -1.61
N GLU A 5 -10.83 8.15 -2.25
CA GLU A 5 -10.47 9.31 -3.06
C GLU A 5 -9.75 10.38 -2.25
N VAL A 6 -10.25 10.68 -1.05
CA VAL A 6 -9.61 11.63 -0.12
C VAL A 6 -8.24 11.11 0.30
N ALA A 7 -8.12 9.83 0.64
CA ALA A 7 -6.84 9.23 0.99
C ALA A 7 -5.82 9.40 -0.15
N CYS A 8 -6.19 9.03 -1.38
CA CYS A 8 -5.33 9.17 -2.55
C CYS A 8 -4.88 10.62 -2.81
N LYS A 9 -5.78 11.60 -2.61
CA LYS A 9 -5.46 13.03 -2.79
C LYS A 9 -4.39 13.52 -1.83
N HIS A 10 -4.33 12.96 -0.62
CA HIS A 10 -3.42 13.41 0.44
C HIS A 10 -2.18 12.53 0.60
N LEU A 11 -1.94 11.57 -0.30
CA LEU A 11 -0.75 10.73 -0.25
C LEU A 11 0.54 11.48 -0.58
N SER A 12 0.49 12.62 -1.26
CA SER A 12 1.65 13.49 -1.54
C SER A 12 1.85 14.58 -0.48
N ASP A 13 1.17 14.51 0.67
CA ASP A 13 1.29 15.52 1.71
C ASP A 13 2.70 15.58 2.28
N THR A 14 3.16 16.80 2.58
CA THR A 14 4.47 17.07 3.18
C THR A 14 4.67 16.35 4.52
N TYR A 15 3.60 16.20 5.31
CA TYR A 15 3.66 15.54 6.61
C TYR A 15 3.51 14.03 6.45
N PHE A 16 4.54 13.29 6.85
CA PHE A 16 4.53 11.82 6.84
C PHE A 16 3.33 11.22 7.59
N GLY A 17 2.85 11.89 8.66
CA GLY A 17 1.69 11.44 9.43
C GLY A 17 0.39 11.39 8.61
N VAL A 18 0.22 12.32 7.66
CA VAL A 18 -0.92 12.32 6.74
C VAL A 18 -0.78 11.16 5.76
N ARG A 19 0.40 10.99 5.14
CA ARG A 19 0.68 9.86 4.23
C ARG A 19 0.44 8.51 4.90
N ASN A 20 0.93 8.35 6.13
CA ASN A 20 0.70 7.16 6.96
C ASN A 20 -0.79 6.86 7.15
N LYS A 21 -1.57 7.90 7.49
CA LYS A 21 -2.99 7.71 7.74
C LYS A 21 -3.75 7.36 6.46
N CYS A 22 -3.37 7.96 5.33
CA CYS A 22 -3.91 7.61 4.02
C CYS A 22 -3.60 6.15 3.66
N LEU A 23 -2.36 5.70 3.81
CA LEU A 23 -1.97 4.31 3.54
C LEU A 23 -2.73 3.32 4.45
N GLN A 24 -2.89 3.63 5.73
CA GLN A 24 -3.70 2.83 6.64
C GLN A 24 -5.15 2.70 6.16
N LEU A 25 -5.77 3.81 5.71
CA LEU A 25 -7.13 3.81 5.17
C LEU A 25 -7.22 2.97 3.89
N LEU A 26 -6.23 3.05 3.01
CA LEU A 26 -6.20 2.26 1.78
C LEU A 26 -6.04 0.76 2.05
N GLY A 27 -5.19 0.35 3.00
CA GLY A 27 -5.09 -1.05 3.43
C GLY A 27 -6.38 -1.60 4.04
N CYS A 28 -7.10 -0.77 4.79
CA CYS A 28 -8.36 -1.15 5.44
C CYS A 28 -9.56 -1.16 4.49
N LEU A 29 -9.65 -0.21 3.55
CA LEU A 29 -10.86 0.05 2.75
C LEU A 29 -10.70 -0.25 1.27
N GLY A 30 -9.47 -0.46 0.77
CA GLY A 30 -9.09 -0.47 -0.65
C GLY A 30 -9.78 -1.48 -1.57
N VAL A 31 -10.62 -2.37 -1.03
CA VAL A 31 -11.33 -3.42 -1.79
C VAL A 31 -12.81 -3.50 -1.39
N MET A 32 -13.36 -2.48 -0.73
CA MET A 32 -14.76 -2.55 -0.24
C MET A 32 -15.82 -2.55 -1.35
N ASP A 33 -15.51 -2.28 -2.63
CA ASP A 33 -16.53 -2.17 -3.68
C ASP A 33 -16.07 -2.58 -5.09
N THR A 34 -15.54 -3.79 -5.31
CA THR A 34 -15.65 -4.40 -6.64
C THR A 34 -15.85 -5.92 -6.58
N PRO A 35 -16.96 -6.45 -7.15
CA PRO A 35 -16.94 -7.81 -7.66
C PRO A 35 -15.84 -7.88 -8.73
N LEU A 36 -15.10 -8.98 -8.75
CA LEU A 36 -14.15 -9.32 -9.80
C LEU A 36 -14.90 -9.52 -11.14
N THR A 37 -15.38 -8.44 -11.76
CA THR A 37 -15.81 -8.43 -13.15
C THR A 37 -14.87 -7.54 -13.92
N LYS A 38 -14.01 -8.24 -14.65
CA LYS A 38 -13.17 -7.78 -15.75
C LYS A 38 -13.99 -6.91 -16.70
N GLU A 39 -14.09 -5.59 -16.50
CA GLU A 39 -14.62 -4.68 -17.52
C GLU A 39 -14.39 -3.18 -17.27
N ASN A 40 -13.85 -2.76 -16.13
CA ASN A 40 -13.65 -1.34 -15.84
C ASN A 40 -12.17 -0.91 -15.85
N GLU A 41 -11.41 -1.38 -16.84
CA GLU A 41 -10.07 -0.87 -17.16
C GLU A 41 -10.18 0.42 -18.00
N GLY A 42 -10.68 1.49 -17.38
CA GLY A 42 -10.44 2.83 -17.89
C GLY A 42 -8.95 3.19 -17.65
N PRO A 43 -8.27 3.89 -18.57
CA PRO A 43 -6.82 4.18 -18.49
C PRO A 43 -6.41 5.17 -17.37
N GLY A 44 -7.25 5.36 -16.34
CA GLY A 44 -7.03 6.30 -15.25
C GLY A 44 -7.29 5.78 -13.84
N SER A 45 -7.88 4.59 -13.66
CA SER A 45 -8.08 4.02 -12.32
C SER A 45 -6.92 3.11 -11.94
N ARG A 46 -5.89 3.68 -11.29
CA ARG A 46 -4.80 2.88 -10.73
C ARG A 46 -5.33 1.94 -9.65
N ASP A 47 -4.89 0.68 -9.72
CA ASP A 47 -5.17 -0.33 -8.71
C ASP A 47 -4.61 0.09 -7.34
N VAL A 48 -5.33 -0.25 -6.26
CA VAL A 48 -4.94 0.14 -4.90
C VAL A 48 -3.59 -0.45 -4.50
N GLN A 49 -3.25 -1.64 -4.98
CA GLN A 49 -1.94 -2.24 -4.69
C GLN A 49 -0.83 -1.43 -5.34
N SER A 50 -1.02 -0.99 -6.60
CA SER A 50 -0.08 -0.12 -7.30
C SER A 50 0.10 1.22 -6.58
N ILE A 51 -0.99 1.81 -6.06
CA ILE A 51 -0.91 3.06 -5.30
C ILE A 51 -0.12 2.87 -4.01
N ILE A 52 -0.35 1.78 -3.28
CA ILE A 52 0.38 1.50 -2.03
C ILE A 52 1.85 1.20 -2.30
N SER A 53 2.16 0.43 -3.37
CA SER A 53 3.54 0.03 -3.68
C SER A 53 4.44 1.21 -4.04
N ASP A 54 3.90 2.31 -4.57
CA ASP A 54 4.66 3.54 -4.84
C ASP A 54 5.34 4.09 -3.57
N TYR A 55 4.79 3.78 -2.37
CA TYR A 55 5.31 4.24 -1.08
C TYR A 55 6.31 3.29 -0.43
N PHE A 56 6.67 2.18 -1.08
CA PHE A 56 7.77 1.33 -0.64
C PHE A 56 9.12 2.05 -0.73
N GLY A 57 9.23 3.08 -1.59
CA GLY A 57 10.42 3.92 -1.71
C GLY A 57 10.30 5.29 -1.04
N ASP A 58 9.34 5.50 -0.13
CA ASP A 58 9.18 6.80 0.53
C ASP A 58 10.45 7.18 1.31
N GLN A 59 10.79 8.46 1.29
CA GLN A 59 11.95 9.01 1.99
C GLN A 59 11.84 8.84 3.51
N ASP A 60 10.62 8.84 4.05
CA ASP A 60 10.37 8.61 5.46
C ASP A 60 10.18 7.10 5.75
N PRO A 61 11.04 6.47 6.56
CA PRO A 61 10.94 5.04 6.87
C PRO A 61 9.63 4.63 7.54
N ARG A 62 8.94 5.56 8.22
CA ARG A 62 7.64 5.31 8.85
C ARG A 62 6.54 5.18 7.81
N VAL A 63 6.69 5.83 6.66
CA VAL A 63 5.77 5.72 5.52
C VAL A 63 6.00 4.42 4.78
N ARG A 64 7.26 4.01 4.57
CA ARG A 64 7.58 2.68 4.03
C ARG A 64 6.97 1.57 4.90
N THR A 65 7.12 1.69 6.22
CA THR A 65 6.48 0.80 7.20
C THR A 65 4.96 0.77 7.06
N ALA A 66 4.31 1.93 6.92
CA ALA A 66 2.87 2.03 6.76
C ALA A 66 2.38 1.40 5.44
N ALA A 67 3.14 1.55 4.36
CA ALA A 67 2.84 0.96 3.06
C ALA A 67 2.89 -0.57 3.12
N ILE A 68 3.91 -1.16 3.75
CA ILE A 68 4.01 -2.62 3.93
C ILE A 68 2.88 -3.14 4.80
N LYS A 69 2.56 -2.46 5.91
CA LYS A 69 1.42 -2.82 6.75
C LYS A 69 0.10 -2.77 5.98
N ALA A 70 -0.09 -1.75 5.14
CA ALA A 70 -1.29 -1.64 4.31
C ALA A 70 -1.38 -2.79 3.29
N MET A 71 -0.27 -3.15 2.64
CA MET A 71 -0.21 -4.28 1.71
C MET A 71 -0.49 -5.62 2.42
N LEU A 72 0.09 -5.82 3.61
CA LEU A 72 -0.17 -6.99 4.44
C LEU A 72 -1.65 -7.11 4.82
N GLN A 73 -2.28 -5.99 5.20
CA GLN A 73 -3.71 -5.96 5.50
C GLN A 73 -4.56 -6.37 4.28
N LEU A 74 -4.20 -5.96 3.07
CA LEU A 74 -4.88 -6.43 1.87
C LEU A 74 -4.73 -7.96 1.71
N HIS A 75 -3.50 -8.47 1.87
CA HIS A 75 -3.23 -9.90 1.78
C HIS A 75 -3.98 -10.73 2.83
N GLU A 76 -3.97 -10.30 4.10
CA GLU A 76 -4.69 -10.96 5.21
C GLU A 76 -6.20 -11.02 4.99
N ARG A 77 -6.74 -10.11 4.18
CA ARG A 77 -8.16 -10.09 3.76
C ARG A 77 -8.44 -10.96 2.53
N GLY A 78 -7.46 -11.74 2.06
CA GLY A 78 -7.60 -12.67 0.95
C GLY A 78 -7.39 -12.07 -0.44
N ILE A 79 -6.89 -10.83 -0.52
CA ILE A 79 -6.57 -10.18 -1.79
C ILE A 79 -5.24 -10.74 -2.29
N LYS A 80 -5.23 -11.25 -3.52
CA LYS A 80 -4.00 -11.73 -4.16
C LYS A 80 -3.12 -10.53 -4.49
N ILE A 81 -1.89 -10.54 -3.97
CA ILE A 81 -0.89 -9.52 -4.27
C ILE A 81 -0.27 -9.82 -5.63
N HIS A 82 -0.10 -8.79 -6.47
CA HIS A 82 0.55 -8.95 -7.77
C HIS A 82 2.03 -9.36 -7.62
N ASP A 83 2.50 -10.28 -8.47
CA ASP A 83 3.88 -10.81 -8.39
C ASP A 83 4.95 -9.70 -8.45
N ILE A 84 4.76 -8.71 -9.32
CA ILE A 84 5.69 -7.56 -9.43
C ILE A 84 5.78 -6.74 -8.13
N ILE A 85 4.68 -6.64 -7.38
CA ILE A 85 4.63 -5.92 -6.10
C ILE A 85 5.28 -6.77 -5.01
N TYR A 86 5.15 -8.09 -5.07
CA TYR A 86 5.86 -8.99 -4.16
C TYR A 86 7.38 -8.86 -4.31
N GLU A 87 7.90 -8.80 -5.53
CA GLU A 87 9.33 -8.55 -5.77
C GLU A 87 9.80 -7.21 -5.20
N GLN A 88 8.98 -6.16 -5.34
CA GLN A 88 9.28 -4.85 -4.74
C GLN A 88 9.31 -4.93 -3.21
N ALA A 89 8.35 -5.63 -2.60
CA ALA A 89 8.30 -5.83 -1.15
C ALA A 89 9.51 -6.61 -0.64
N CYS A 90 9.97 -7.63 -1.37
CA CYS A 90 11.17 -8.40 -1.00
C CYS A 90 12.44 -7.54 -0.89
N ARG A 91 12.55 -6.45 -1.66
CA ARG A 91 13.70 -5.53 -1.56
C ARG A 91 13.77 -4.83 -0.19
N LEU A 92 12.63 -4.70 0.50
CA LEU A 92 12.55 -4.07 1.82
C LEU A 92 13.03 -4.98 2.96
N LEU A 93 13.32 -6.26 2.69
CA LEU A 93 14.07 -7.12 3.63
C LEU A 93 15.47 -6.56 3.92
N SER A 94 16.01 -5.78 2.98
CA SER A 94 17.31 -5.12 3.08
C SER A 94 17.19 -3.61 3.34
N ASP A 95 16.06 -3.14 3.86
CA ASP A 95 15.81 -1.72 4.14
C ASP A 95 16.80 -1.15 5.18
N ASP A 96 17.19 0.11 5.00
CA ASP A 96 18.14 0.80 5.88
C ASP A 96 17.57 1.09 7.29
N TYR A 97 16.24 0.99 7.45
CA TYR A 97 15.55 1.14 8.72
C TYR A 97 15.13 -0.23 9.30
N GLU A 98 15.61 -0.52 10.51
CA GLU A 98 15.35 -1.80 11.19
C GLU A 98 13.86 -2.11 11.32
N GLN A 99 13.01 -1.13 11.64
CA GLN A 99 11.57 -1.40 11.82
C GLN A 99 10.87 -1.77 10.52
N VAL A 100 11.39 -1.36 9.36
CA VAL A 100 10.86 -1.81 8.07
C VAL A 100 11.21 -3.28 7.85
N ARG A 101 12.47 -3.66 8.12
CA ARG A 101 12.94 -5.05 8.03
C ARG A 101 12.20 -5.98 9.00
N SER A 102 11.95 -5.54 10.23
CA SER A 102 11.31 -6.36 11.27
C SER A 102 9.84 -6.70 11.00
N LEU A 103 9.22 -6.11 9.97
CA LEU A 103 7.86 -6.49 9.54
C LEU A 103 7.80 -7.86 8.90
N TYR A 104 8.95 -8.39 8.49
CA TYR A 104 9.09 -9.72 7.93
C TYR A 104 9.64 -10.61 9.04
N PRO A 105 8.78 -11.35 9.78
CA PRO A 105 9.30 -12.36 10.70
C PRO A 105 10.13 -13.34 9.88
N GLU A 106 11.39 -13.53 10.28
CA GLU A 106 12.21 -14.63 9.79
C GLU A 106 11.36 -15.92 9.96
N ARG A 107 11.02 -16.55 8.85
CA ARG A 107 10.40 -17.87 8.87
C ARG A 107 11.46 -18.92 9.17
#